data_AF-A0A537KMA4-F1
#
_entry.id   AF-A0A537KMA4-F1
#
_cell.length_a   1.000
_cell.length_b   1.000
_cell.length_c   1.000
_cell.angle_alpha   90.00
_cell.angle_beta   90.00
_cell.angle_gamma   90.00
#
_symmetry.space_group_name_H-M   'P 1'
#
loop_
_entity.id
_entity.type
_entity.pdbx_description
1 polymer ?
#
loop_
_entity_poly.entity_id
_entity_poly.type
_entity_poly.pdbx_seq_one_letter_code
_entity_poly.pdbx_strand_id
1 'polypeptide(L)'
;MNEYISKPLREKQLQELISRFIKINPNIVLPIEPASSTANGTYQYINLQYIKEVSRSNSEYEKTVTEQFIEAMPKDLQSMEKAWQSNDITHLRQIAHSMKTTVSVMGLNEVLEPYLDTLEFEDLDQNTFYKSYLTCKSVCETSLEEAKLFHSSF
;
A
#
# COMPACT_ATOMS: atom_id res chain seq x y z
N MET A 1 15.67 20.88 2.42
CA MET A 1 14.67 20.61 1.37
C MET A 1 14.86 19.17 0.93
N ASN A 2 13.87 18.31 1.11
CA ASN A 2 13.73 16.99 0.50
C ASN A 2 12.27 16.56 0.72
N GLU A 3 11.31 17.18 0.02
CA GLU A 3 9.95 16.61 0.02
C GLU A 3 9.98 15.42 -0.93
N TYR A 4 10.23 14.25 -0.33
CA TYR A 4 10.23 12.95 -1.00
C TYR A 4 8.78 12.51 -1.20
N ILE A 5 8.39 12.22 -2.45
CA ILE A 5 7.12 11.56 -2.73
C ILE A 5 7.38 10.06 -2.65
N SER A 6 6.78 9.41 -1.66
CA SER A 6 6.82 7.95 -1.57
C SER A 6 6.27 7.33 -2.85
N LYS A 7 6.99 6.34 -3.38
CA LYS A 7 6.51 5.59 -4.54
C LYS A 7 5.32 4.69 -4.11
N PRO A 8 4.36 4.42 -5.01
CA PRO A 8 4.24 4.96 -6.36
C PRO A 8 3.80 6.44 -6.37
N LEU A 9 4.25 7.18 -7.37
CA LEU A 9 3.93 8.60 -7.54
C LEU A 9 2.42 8.79 -7.74
N ARG A 10 1.73 9.33 -6.74
CA ARG A 10 0.29 9.67 -6.81
C ARG A 10 0.09 11.03 -7.47
N GLU A 11 -0.75 11.10 -8.51
CA GLU A 11 -0.98 12.34 -9.28
C GLU A 11 -1.50 13.48 -8.40
N LYS A 12 -2.43 13.20 -7.47
CA LYS A 12 -2.94 14.18 -6.51
C LYS A 12 -1.85 14.76 -5.61
N GLN A 13 -0.97 13.92 -5.08
CA GLN A 13 0.14 14.37 -4.23
C GLN A 13 1.14 15.22 -5.00
N LEU A 14 1.40 14.85 -6.26
CA LEU A 14 2.21 15.64 -7.15
C LEU A 14 1.56 17.01 -7.43
N GLN A 15 0.25 17.05 -7.72
CA GLN A 15 -0.48 18.29 -7.96
C GLN A 15 -0.53 19.20 -6.72
N GLU A 16 -0.71 18.64 -5.53
CA GLU A 16 -0.66 19.38 -4.26
C GLU A 16 0.71 19.98 -4.00
N LEU A 17 1.77 19.19 -4.20
CA LEU A 17 3.16 19.66 -4.09
C LEU A 17 3.45 20.79 -5.05
N ILE A 18 3.14 20.59 -6.34
CA ILE A 18 3.28 21.61 -7.37
C ILE A 18 2.51 22.88 -6.97
N SER A 19 1.26 22.75 -6.52
CA SER A 19 0.43 23.90 -6.08
C SER A 19 1.03 24.64 -4.88
N ARG A 20 1.59 23.90 -3.92
CA ARG A 20 2.25 24.45 -2.72
C ARG A 20 3.51 25.26 -3.08
N PHE A 21 4.27 24.82 -4.08
CA PHE A 21 5.49 25.50 -4.53
C PHE A 21 5.23 26.68 -5.49
N ILE A 22 4.13 26.68 -6.25
CA ILE A 22 3.88 27.74 -7.24
C ILE A 22 3.27 29.00 -6.59
N LYS A 23 2.68 28.97 -5.37
CA LYS A 23 2.03 30.14 -4.72
C LYS A 23 1.31 31.04 -5.75
N ILE A 24 0.34 30.47 -6.46
CA ILE A 24 -0.50 31.26 -7.36
C ILE A 24 -1.49 32.08 -6.52
N ASN A 25 -1.62 33.35 -6.89
CA ASN A 25 -2.51 34.37 -6.34
C ASN A 25 -3.87 33.85 -5.81
N PRO A 26 -4.41 34.44 -4.71
CA PRO A 26 -5.52 33.90 -3.92
C PRO A 26 -6.91 34.04 -4.56
N ASN A 27 -7.04 34.04 -5.89
CA ASN A 27 -8.33 34.21 -6.59
C ASN A 27 -8.64 33.11 -7.61
N ILE A 28 -8.10 31.91 -7.44
CA ILE A 28 -8.65 30.73 -8.10
C ILE A 28 -9.56 30.06 -7.09
N VAL A 29 -10.86 30.35 -7.20
CA VAL A 29 -11.91 29.49 -6.67
C VAL A 29 -11.79 28.18 -7.43
N LEU A 30 -11.01 27.25 -6.87
CA LEU A 30 -11.13 25.85 -7.24
C LEU A 30 -12.59 25.45 -7.00
N PRO A 31 -13.23 24.71 -7.91
CA PRO A 31 -14.47 24.05 -7.56
C PRO A 31 -14.23 23.30 -6.26
N ILE A 32 -14.93 23.72 -5.21
CA ILE A 32 -15.13 22.90 -4.04
C ILE A 32 -16.05 21.79 -4.55
N GLU A 33 -15.48 20.83 -5.28
CA GLU A 33 -16.14 19.56 -5.42
C GLU A 33 -16.35 19.08 -3.99
N PRO A 34 -17.57 18.66 -3.64
CA PRO A 34 -17.82 18.16 -2.30
C PRO A 34 -16.74 17.14 -2.02
N ALA A 35 -16.13 17.24 -0.83
CA ALA A 35 -15.43 16.12 -0.26
C ALA A 35 -16.31 14.91 -0.54
N SER A 36 -15.91 14.10 -1.52
CA SER A 36 -16.52 12.83 -1.77
C SER A 36 -15.98 11.96 -0.65
N SER A 37 -16.51 12.21 0.54
CA SER A 37 -16.96 11.18 1.44
C SER A 37 -18.00 10.34 0.71
N THR A 38 -17.60 9.68 -0.38
CA THR A 38 -18.17 8.38 -0.70
C THR A 38 -17.65 7.49 0.40
N ALA A 39 -18.52 7.26 1.37
CA ALA A 39 -18.31 6.40 2.50
C ALA A 39 -17.46 5.17 2.14
N ASN A 40 -16.25 5.13 2.71
CA ASN A 40 -15.72 3.89 3.24
C ASN A 40 -16.78 3.34 4.22
N GLY A 41 -17.23 2.11 4.00
CA GLY A 41 -18.19 1.48 4.90
C GLY A 41 -17.99 0.00 5.16
N THR A 42 -17.10 -0.69 4.43
CA THR A 42 -17.05 -2.16 4.52
C THR A 42 -15.68 -2.75 4.83
N TYR A 43 -14.59 -2.01 4.56
CA TYR A 43 -13.23 -2.53 4.67
C TYR A 43 -12.45 -1.77 5.75
N GLN A 44 -11.75 -2.52 6.60
CA GLN A 44 -10.94 -2.06 7.72
C GLN A 44 -9.61 -1.50 7.26
N TYR A 45 -8.96 -2.09 6.24
CA TYR A 45 -7.63 -1.65 5.80
C TYR A 45 -7.56 -1.26 4.33
N ILE A 46 -8.21 -1.99 3.42
CA ILE A 46 -8.11 -1.71 1.99
C ILE A 46 -8.73 -0.34 1.65
N ASN A 47 -7.97 0.42 0.87
CA ASN A 47 -8.45 1.65 0.26
C ASN A 47 -8.45 1.51 -1.27
N LEU A 48 -9.66 1.31 -1.82
CA LEU A 48 -9.89 1.13 -3.26
C LEU A 48 -9.73 2.41 -4.08
N GLN A 49 -9.47 3.56 -3.45
CA GLN A 49 -9.32 4.82 -4.18
C GLN A 49 -8.16 4.73 -5.19
N TYR A 50 -7.03 4.15 -4.79
CA TYR A 50 -5.84 4.07 -5.63
C TYR A 50 -6.07 3.14 -6.84
N ILE A 51 -6.60 1.93 -6.63
CA ILE A 51 -6.85 1.00 -7.73
C ILE A 51 -7.84 1.57 -8.74
N LYS A 52 -8.88 2.30 -8.28
CA LYS A 52 -9.86 2.96 -9.15
C LYS A 52 -9.27 4.14 -9.94
N GLU A 53 -8.37 4.90 -9.34
CA GLU A 53 -7.67 5.99 -10.02
C GLU A 53 -6.76 5.46 -11.13
N VAL A 54 -6.01 4.39 -10.85
CA VAL A 54 -5.08 3.78 -11.82
C VAL A 54 -5.82 2.97 -12.89
N SER A 55 -6.93 2.32 -12.53
CA SER A 55 -7.73 1.53 -13.49
C SER A 55 -8.44 2.39 -14.52
N ARG A 56 -8.73 3.67 -14.21
CA ARG A 56 -9.57 4.55 -15.05
C ARG A 56 -10.91 3.89 -15.41
N SER A 57 -11.53 3.22 -14.44
CA SER A 57 -12.77 2.44 -14.60
C SER A 57 -12.64 1.18 -15.46
N ASN A 58 -11.43 0.67 -15.68
CA ASN A 58 -11.21 -0.63 -16.28
C ASN A 58 -11.41 -1.74 -15.23
N SER A 59 -12.61 -2.33 -15.21
CA SER A 59 -12.96 -3.42 -14.29
C SER A 59 -12.11 -4.69 -14.48
N GLU A 60 -11.63 -4.97 -15.69
CA GLU A 60 -10.76 -6.13 -15.94
C GLU A 60 -9.40 -5.94 -15.27
N TYR A 61 -8.85 -4.72 -15.36
CA TYR A 61 -7.62 -4.36 -14.66
C TYR A 61 -7.75 -4.48 -13.14
N GLU A 62 -8.85 -3.94 -12.57
CA GLU A 62 -9.12 -4.04 -11.13
C GLU A 62 -9.18 -5.51 -10.67
N LYS A 63 -9.86 -6.35 -11.45
CA LYS A 63 -9.95 -7.79 -11.19
C LYS A 63 -8.57 -8.46 -11.22
N THR A 64 -7.81 -8.28 -12.30
CA THR A 64 -6.49 -8.91 -12.47
C THR A 64 -5.51 -8.51 -11.36
N VAL A 65 -5.47 -7.23 -11.01
CA VAL A 65 -4.57 -6.74 -9.96
C VAL A 65 -5.00 -7.24 -8.58
N THR A 66 -6.31 -7.36 -8.34
CA THR A 66 -6.83 -7.96 -7.11
C THR A 66 -6.47 -9.44 -7.00
N GLU A 67 -6.60 -10.21 -8.08
CA GLU A 67 -6.16 -11.61 -8.13
C GLU A 67 -4.67 -11.75 -7.81
N GLN A 68 -3.83 -10.91 -8.43
CA GLN A 68 -2.38 -10.92 -8.17
C GLN A 68 -2.05 -10.63 -6.71
N PHE A 69 -2.74 -9.67 -6.09
CA PHE A 69 -2.58 -9.39 -4.66
C PHE A 69 -2.96 -10.59 -3.79
N ILE A 70 -4.12 -11.21 -4.07
CA ILE A 70 -4.63 -12.39 -3.33
C ILE A 70 -3.65 -13.56 -3.42
N GLU A 71 -3.04 -13.78 -4.58
CA GLU A 71 -2.10 -14.88 -4.80
C GLU A 71 -0.69 -14.63 -4.26
N ALA A 72 -0.19 -13.39 -4.36
CA ALA A 72 1.18 -13.05 -3.98
C ALA A 72 1.34 -12.89 -2.47
N MET A 73 0.42 -12.18 -1.81
CA MET A 73 0.60 -11.77 -0.42
C MET A 73 0.84 -12.93 0.56
N PRO A 74 0.10 -14.07 0.50
CA PRO A 74 0.38 -15.20 1.38
C PRO A 74 1.76 -15.83 1.14
N LYS A 75 2.20 -15.86 -0.12
CA LYS A 75 3.51 -16.43 -0.51
C LYS A 75 4.64 -15.55 -0.02
N ASP A 76 4.48 -14.23 -0.13
CA ASP A 76 5.46 -13.25 0.34
C ASP A 76 5.62 -13.32 1.87
N LEU A 77 4.51 -13.34 2.62
CA LEU A 77 4.55 -13.49 4.08
C LEU A 77 5.25 -14.79 4.51
N GLN A 78 4.90 -15.91 3.89
CA GLN A 78 5.54 -17.19 4.20
C GLN A 78 7.03 -17.19 3.84
N SER A 79 7.40 -16.59 2.72
CA SER A 79 8.79 -16.50 2.28
C SER A 79 9.61 -15.61 3.19
N MET A 80 9.03 -14.51 3.69
CA MET A 80 9.67 -13.60 4.64
C MET A 80 9.99 -14.31 5.97
N GLU A 81 9.05 -15.09 6.51
CA GLU A 81 9.28 -15.87 7.72
C GLU A 81 10.32 -16.96 7.53
N LYS A 82 10.32 -17.65 6.39
CA LYS A 82 11.35 -18.64 6.05
C LYS A 82 12.74 -18.01 5.94
N ALA A 83 12.84 -16.87 5.26
CA ALA A 83 14.10 -16.13 5.11
C ALA A 83 14.68 -15.72 6.48
N TRP A 84 13.82 -15.29 7.41
CA TRP A 84 14.23 -15.04 8.79
C TRP A 84 14.75 -16.30 9.48
N GLN A 85 14.01 -17.41 9.42
CA GLN A 85 14.38 -18.68 10.04
C GLN A 85 15.68 -19.28 9.48
N SER A 86 15.96 -19.05 8.19
CA SER A 86 17.21 -19.46 7.55
C SER A 86 18.34 -18.44 7.68
N ASN A 87 18.12 -17.34 8.42
CA ASN A 87 19.07 -16.24 8.59
C ASN A 87 19.51 -15.59 7.24
N ASP A 88 18.65 -15.63 6.23
CA ASP A 88 18.85 -14.99 4.93
C ASP A 88 18.24 -13.58 4.93
N ILE A 89 18.94 -12.66 5.60
CA ILE A 89 18.49 -11.27 5.77
C ILE A 89 18.45 -10.52 4.43
N THR A 90 19.32 -10.88 3.48
CA THR A 90 19.33 -10.24 2.16
C THR A 90 18.04 -10.54 1.41
N HIS A 91 17.61 -11.81 1.41
CA HIS A 91 16.36 -12.21 0.78
C HIS A 91 15.14 -11.61 1.49
N LEU A 92 15.14 -11.59 2.84
CA LEU A 92 14.08 -10.95 3.63
C LEU A 92 13.87 -9.49 3.21
N ARG A 93 14.94 -8.71 3.08
CA ARG A 93 14.89 -7.30 2.68
C ARG A 93 14.31 -7.13 1.27
N GLN A 94 14.69 -8.02 0.34
CA GLN A 94 14.13 -8.01 -1.02
C GLN A 94 12.62 -8.30 -1.04
N ILE A 95 12.15 -9.21 -0.18
CA ILE A 95 10.72 -9.49 -0.04
C ILE A 95 10.00 -8.27 0.53
N ALA A 96 10.52 -7.65 1.60
CA ALA A 96 9.95 -6.45 2.18
C ALA A 96 9.82 -5.31 1.16
N HIS A 97 10.86 -5.08 0.36
CA HIS A 97 10.84 -4.11 -0.73
C HIS A 97 9.75 -4.41 -1.76
N SER A 98 9.69 -5.66 -2.23
CA SER A 98 8.73 -6.10 -3.24
C SER A 98 7.30 -5.96 -2.73
N MET A 99 7.06 -6.33 -1.47
CA MET A 99 5.76 -6.20 -0.82
C MET A 99 5.25 -4.76 -0.79
N LYS A 100 6.10 -3.73 -0.66
CA LYS A 100 5.66 -2.33 -0.71
C LYS A 100 4.93 -2.00 -2.01
N THR A 101 5.40 -2.55 -3.13
CA THR A 101 4.73 -2.38 -4.42
C THR A 101 3.39 -3.12 -4.43
N THR A 102 3.37 -4.38 -3.97
CA THR A 102 2.15 -5.21 -3.92
C THR A 102 1.06 -4.60 -3.04
N VAL A 103 1.42 -4.08 -1.85
CA VAL A 103 0.44 -3.50 -0.91
C VAL A 103 -0.04 -2.11 -1.31
N SER A 104 0.78 -1.36 -2.07
CA SER A 104 0.42 -0.01 -2.54
C SER A 104 -0.81 -0.01 -3.44
N VAL A 105 -0.99 -1.08 -4.23
CA VAL A 105 -2.11 -1.16 -5.17
C VAL A 105 -3.46 -1.27 -4.46
N MET A 106 -3.46 -1.80 -3.24
CA MET A 106 -4.62 -1.91 -2.36
C MET A 106 -4.73 -0.74 -1.36
N GLY A 107 -3.86 0.27 -1.49
CA GLY A 107 -3.87 1.45 -0.62
C GLY A 107 -3.45 1.16 0.83
N LEU A 108 -2.67 0.10 1.06
CA LEU A 108 -2.25 -0.32 2.40
C LEU A 108 -0.93 0.31 2.86
N ASN A 109 -0.30 1.12 2.01
CA ASN A 109 1.01 1.72 2.25
C ASN A 109 1.05 2.56 3.53
N GLU A 110 -0.01 3.31 3.84
CA GLU A 110 -0.04 4.14 5.06
C GLU A 110 0.06 3.31 6.35
N VAL A 111 -0.40 2.06 6.33
CA VAL A 111 -0.35 1.15 7.48
C VAL A 111 0.90 0.28 7.46
N LEU A 112 1.29 -0.23 6.29
CA LEU A 112 2.33 -1.26 6.18
C LEU A 112 3.74 -0.71 5.91
N GLU A 113 3.88 0.46 5.30
CA GLU A 113 5.19 1.02 4.92
C GLU A 113 6.16 1.16 6.10
N PRO A 114 5.77 1.63 7.30
CA PRO A 114 6.70 1.72 8.45
C PRO A 114 7.26 0.36 8.86
N TYR A 115 6.45 -0.69 8.85
CA TYR A 115 6.88 -2.03 9.24
C TYR A 115 7.72 -2.69 8.15
N LEU A 116 7.37 -2.48 6.88
CA LEU A 116 8.16 -2.94 5.75
C LEU A 116 9.49 -2.18 5.61
N ASP A 117 9.55 -0.90 6.01
CA ASP A 117 10.79 -0.12 6.11
C ASP A 117 11.72 -0.70 7.19
N THR A 118 11.18 -1.00 8.38
CA THR A 118 11.95 -1.69 9.42
C THR A 118 12.51 -3.02 8.93
N LEU A 119 11.68 -3.83 8.25
CA LEU A 119 12.10 -5.13 7.69
C LEU A 119 13.12 -4.99 6.54
N GLU A 120 13.10 -3.89 5.78
CA GLU A 120 14.00 -3.67 4.65
C GLU A 120 15.35 -3.04 5.05
N PHE A 121 15.36 -2.08 5.97
CA PHE A 121 16.51 -1.20 6.18
C PHE A 121 17.13 -1.28 7.57
N GLU A 122 16.40 -1.70 8.59
CA GLU A 122 16.92 -1.71 9.96
C GLU A 122 17.75 -2.98 10.26
N ASP A 123 18.47 -2.91 11.37
CA ASP A 123 19.13 -4.07 11.96
C ASP A 123 18.10 -4.86 12.76
N LEU A 124 17.84 -6.09 12.31
CA LEU A 124 16.78 -6.92 12.84
C LEU A 124 17.30 -7.83 13.95
N ASP A 125 16.79 -7.64 15.15
CA ASP A 125 16.80 -8.67 16.20
C ASP A 125 15.48 -9.45 16.20
N GLN A 126 15.43 -10.51 17.01
CA GLN A 126 14.25 -11.37 17.10
C GLN A 126 12.99 -10.62 17.52
N ASN A 127 13.10 -9.64 18.42
CA ASN A 127 11.92 -8.90 18.87
C ASN A 127 11.40 -7.98 17.77
N THR A 128 12.30 -7.20 17.17
CA THR A 128 12.01 -6.23 16.12
C THR A 128 11.44 -6.91 14.90
N PHE A 129 12.04 -8.03 14.47
CA PHE A 129 11.51 -8.83 13.38
C PHE A 129 10.08 -9.32 13.68
N TYR A 130 9.86 -10.04 14.78
CA TYR A 130 8.54 -10.63 15.03
C TYR A 130 7.47 -9.57 15.28
N LYS A 131 7.81 -8.45 15.91
CA LYS A 131 6.90 -7.32 16.06
C LYS A 131 6.43 -6.81 14.69
N SER A 132 7.36 -6.46 13.81
CA SER A 132 7.03 -5.92 12.48
C SER A 132 6.35 -6.95 11.59
N TYR A 133 6.85 -8.20 11.58
CA TYR A 133 6.28 -9.30 10.80
C TYR A 133 4.85 -9.64 11.24
N LEU A 134 4.58 -9.74 12.55
CA LEU A 134 3.23 -10.06 13.05
C LEU A 134 2.23 -8.94 12.76
N THR A 135 2.66 -7.68 12.84
CA THR A 135 1.81 -6.55 12.44
C THR A 135 1.52 -6.60 10.93
N CYS A 136 2.54 -6.77 10.09
CA CYS A 136 2.35 -6.94 8.64
C CYS A 136 1.40 -8.10 8.34
N LYS A 137 1.63 -9.26 8.95
CA LYS A 137 0.82 -10.46 8.77
C LYS A 137 -0.65 -10.22 9.13
N SER A 138 -0.92 -9.64 10.29
CA SER A 138 -2.30 -9.38 10.73
C SER A 138 -3.04 -8.44 9.78
N VAL A 139 -2.40 -7.35 9.35
CA VAL A 139 -3.01 -6.38 8.42
C VAL A 139 -3.24 -7.03 7.05
N CYS A 140 -2.26 -7.79 6.54
CA CYS A 140 -2.36 -8.49 5.27
C CYS A 140 -3.44 -9.58 5.29
N GLU A 141 -3.59 -10.34 6.38
CA GLU A 141 -4.63 -11.37 6.52
C GLU A 141 -6.03 -10.75 6.47
N THR A 142 -6.27 -9.67 7.21
CA THR A 142 -7.55 -8.95 7.11
C THR A 142 -7.76 -8.38 5.71
N SER A 143 -6.74 -7.74 5.14
CA SER A 143 -6.82 -7.17 3.79
C SER A 143 -7.07 -8.24 2.72
N LEU A 144 -6.55 -9.45 2.89
CA LEU A 144 -6.80 -10.57 1.96
C LEU A 144 -8.27 -10.98 1.93
N GLU A 145 -8.94 -11.01 3.09
CA GLU A 145 -10.38 -11.29 3.15
C GLU A 145 -11.19 -10.16 2.48
N GLU A 146 -10.79 -8.90 2.71
CA GLU A 146 -11.40 -7.74 2.05
C GLU A 146 -11.21 -7.78 0.53
N ALA A 147 -10.01 -8.13 0.06
CA ALA A 147 -9.71 -8.26 -1.36
C ALA A 147 -10.52 -9.38 -2.03
N LYS A 148 -10.71 -10.52 -1.35
CA LYS A 148 -11.57 -11.61 -1.84
C LYS A 148 -13.03 -11.17 -1.94
N LEU A 149 -13.52 -10.41 -0.96
CA LEU A 149 -14.87 -9.83 -0.99
C LEU A 149 -15.04 -8.82 -2.12
N PHE A 150 -14.01 -8.01 -2.40
CA PHE A 150 -14.02 -7.10 -3.54
C PHE A 150 -13.99 -7.86 -4.86
N HIS A 151 -13.14 -8.89 -4.96
CA HIS A 151 -13.00 -9.71 -6.16
C HIS A 151 -14.29 -10.48 -6.52
N SER A 152 -15.04 -10.94 -5.53
CA SER A 152 -16.33 -11.63 -5.76
C SER A 152 -17.45 -10.72 -6.24
N SER A 153 -17.24 -9.39 -6.28
CA SER A 153 -18.20 -8.41 -6.79
C SER A 153 -18.13 -8.20 -8.31
N PHE A 154 -17.14 -8.79 -9.00
CA PHE A 154 -17.02 -8.81 -10.46
C PHE A 154 -17.78 -9.99 -11.08
#